data_AF-F4MWZ2-F1
#
_entry.id   AF-F4MWZ2-F1
#
_cell.length_a   1.000
_cell.length_b   1.000
_cell.length_c   1.000
_cell.angle_alpha   90.00
_cell.angle_beta   90.00
_cell.angle_gamma   90.00
#
_symmetry.space_group_name_H-M   'P 1'
#
loop_
_entity.id
_entity.type
_entity.pdbx_description
1 polymer ?
#
loop_
_entity_poly.entity_id
_entity_poly.type
_entity_poly.pdbx_seq_one_letter_code
_entity_poly.pdbx_strand_id
1 'polypeptide(L)'
;MGTRSGDIDPSILPFIQQTEGKSAVEINHLINNQSGLLGISGISHDYRDVEQAADNGNRRAALALELFAERIRAVIGSYIVQLGGLMRLSLPAALVKTHVVPASRYAGS
;
A
#
# COMPACT_ATOMS: atom_id res chain seq x y z
N MET A 1 -2.12 -2.94 -2.79
CA MET A 1 -3.32 -3.46 -3.49
C MET A 1 -4.55 -3.23 -2.62
N GLY A 2 -5.76 -3.56 -3.09
CA GLY A 2 -6.99 -3.40 -2.30
C GLY A 2 -7.01 -4.26 -1.03
N THR A 3 -6.85 -5.59 -1.18
CA THR A 3 -6.93 -6.56 -0.07
C THR A 3 -5.65 -7.37 0.18
N ARG A 4 -4.69 -7.28 -0.74
CA ARG A 4 -3.42 -8.02 -0.66
C ARG A 4 -2.32 -7.18 -0.01
N SER A 5 -1.47 -7.82 0.78
CA SER A 5 -0.35 -7.19 1.50
C SER A 5 0.70 -6.59 0.56
N GLY A 6 0.92 -7.21 -0.60
CA GLY A 6 2.05 -6.89 -1.45
C GLY A 6 3.33 -7.52 -0.90
N ASP A 7 4.46 -6.90 -1.18
CA ASP A 7 5.75 -7.40 -0.70
C ASP A 7 5.89 -7.15 0.80
N ILE A 8 6.25 -8.20 1.52
CA ILE A 8 6.44 -8.21 2.97
C ILE A 8 7.72 -8.98 3.27
N ASP A 9 8.31 -8.71 4.44
CA ASP A 9 9.42 -9.53 4.93
C ASP A 9 8.95 -10.98 5.09
N PRO A 10 9.58 -11.97 4.46
CA PRO A 10 9.19 -13.38 4.61
C PRO A 10 9.16 -13.87 6.06
N SER A 11 9.96 -13.28 6.96
CA SER A 11 9.98 -13.65 8.38
C SER A 11 8.73 -13.25 9.16
N ILE A 12 7.89 -12.35 8.60
CA ILE A 12 6.63 -11.97 9.25
C ILE A 12 5.63 -13.14 9.30
N LEU A 13 5.68 -14.05 8.31
CA LEU A 13 4.77 -15.19 8.24
C LEU A 13 4.97 -16.18 9.40
N PRO A 14 6.18 -16.71 9.67
CA PRO A 14 6.41 -17.55 10.84
C PRO A 14 6.24 -16.77 12.14
N PHE A 15 6.53 -15.46 12.17
CA PHE A 15 6.28 -14.62 13.34
C PHE A 15 4.79 -14.61 13.69
N ILE A 16 3.91 -14.26 12.75
CA ILE A 16 2.45 -14.26 12.95
C ILE A 16 1.95 -15.65 13.37
N GLN A 17 2.46 -16.71 12.74
CA GLN A 17 2.11 -18.08 13.11
C GLN A 17 2.43 -18.36 14.59
N GLN A 18 3.61 -17.96 15.05
CA GLN A 18 4.06 -18.20 16.43
C GLN A 18 3.35 -17.31 17.45
N THR A 19 3.12 -16.03 17.12
CA THR A 19 2.56 -15.06 18.07
C THR A 19 1.04 -15.09 18.14
N GLU A 20 0.37 -15.35 17.02
CA GLU A 20 -1.11 -15.35 16.93
C GLU A 20 -1.69 -16.76 16.82
N GLY A 21 -0.86 -17.80 16.73
CA GLY A 21 -1.32 -19.19 16.62
C GLY A 21 -2.07 -19.51 15.33
N LYS A 22 -1.97 -18.66 14.31
CA LYS A 22 -2.68 -18.82 13.04
C LYS A 22 -2.10 -19.95 12.20
N SER A 23 -2.97 -20.78 11.63
CA SER A 23 -2.57 -21.77 10.63
C SER A 23 -2.08 -21.12 9.33
N ALA A 24 -1.33 -21.89 8.53
CA ALA A 24 -0.89 -21.45 7.21
C ALA A 24 -2.07 -21.02 6.30
N VAL A 25 -3.24 -21.67 6.43
CA VAL A 25 -4.45 -21.31 5.68
C VAL A 25 -4.99 -19.94 6.10
N GLU A 26 -5.04 -19.67 7.41
CA GLU A 26 -5.48 -18.38 7.94
C GLU A 26 -4.51 -17.25 7.60
N ILE A 27 -3.20 -17.51 7.66
CA ILE A 27 -2.18 -16.55 7.24
C ILE A 27 -2.32 -16.26 5.74
N ASN A 28 -2.51 -17.29 4.92
CA ASN A 28 -2.74 -17.11 3.48
C ASN A 28 -4.00 -16.27 3.21
N HIS A 29 -5.07 -16.48 3.98
CA HIS A 29 -6.27 -15.66 3.89
C HIS A 29 -5.99 -14.20 4.32
N LEU A 30 -5.25 -14.00 5.41
CA LEU A 30 -4.87 -12.68 5.93
C LEU A 30 -4.13 -11.85 4.87
N ILE A 31 -3.07 -12.41 4.29
CA ILE A 31 -2.22 -11.68 3.33
C ILE A 31 -2.91 -11.43 1.99
N ASN A 32 -3.91 -12.23 1.61
CA ASN A 32 -4.59 -12.10 0.32
C ASN A 32 -5.91 -11.32 0.38
N ASN A 33 -6.63 -11.37 1.50
CA ASN A 33 -8.01 -10.88 1.57
C ASN A 33 -8.23 -9.81 2.64
N GLN A 34 -7.32 -9.65 3.60
CA GLN A 34 -7.53 -8.78 4.76
C GLN A 34 -6.40 -7.76 4.98
N SER A 35 -5.58 -7.54 3.95
CA SER A 35 -4.40 -6.66 3.97
C SER A 35 -4.59 -5.46 3.03
N GLY A 36 -3.51 -4.77 2.67
CA GLY A 36 -3.54 -3.68 1.70
C GLY A 36 -4.35 -2.47 2.18
N LEU A 37 -5.05 -1.80 1.25
CA LEU A 37 -5.90 -0.65 1.58
C LEU A 37 -6.94 -1.01 2.64
N LEU A 38 -7.58 -2.18 2.53
CA LEU A 38 -8.55 -2.65 3.50
C LEU A 38 -7.93 -2.83 4.88
N GLY A 39 -6.81 -3.56 4.96
CA GLY A 39 -6.16 -3.85 6.24
C GLY A 39 -5.66 -2.61 6.97
N ILE A 40 -5.11 -1.63 6.24
CA ILE A 40 -4.57 -0.41 6.83
C ILE A 40 -5.70 0.57 7.17
N SER A 41 -6.58 0.88 6.22
CA SER A 41 -7.67 1.83 6.43
C SER A 41 -8.70 1.32 7.43
N GLY A 42 -8.98 0.01 7.41
CA GLY A 42 -10.09 -0.62 8.12
C GLY A 42 -11.47 -0.30 7.54
N ILE A 43 -11.54 0.24 6.31
CA ILE A 43 -12.76 0.78 5.71
C ILE A 43 -13.16 -0.02 4.48
N SER A 44 -12.36 0.06 3.42
CA SER A 44 -12.67 -0.52 2.12
C SER A 44 -11.39 -0.93 1.40
N HIS A 45 -11.55 -1.81 0.42
CA HIS A 45 -10.50 -2.16 -0.53
C HIS A 45 -10.53 -1.29 -1.79
N ASP A 46 -11.60 -0.50 -1.99
CA ASP A 46 -11.74 0.46 -3.09
C ASP A 46 -11.04 1.77 -2.73
N TYR A 47 -10.21 2.27 -3.65
CA TYR A 47 -9.45 3.49 -3.47
C TYR A 47 -10.35 4.72 -3.22
N ARG A 48 -11.50 4.81 -3.89
CA ARG A 48 -12.40 5.99 -3.82
C ARG A 48 -13.06 6.11 -2.47
N ASP A 49 -13.48 4.99 -1.89
CA ASP A 49 -14.07 4.97 -0.55
C ASP A 49 -13.04 5.40 0.50
N VAL A 50 -11.79 4.95 0.35
CA VAL A 50 -10.70 5.30 1.24
C VAL A 50 -10.29 6.77 1.06
N GLU A 51 -10.28 7.28 -0.17
CA GLU A 51 -10.06 8.71 -0.49
C GLU A 51 -11.12 9.59 0.17
N GLN A 52 -12.39 9.27 -0.01
CA GLN A 52 -13.48 10.01 0.62
C GLN A 52 -13.38 9.97 2.16
N ALA A 53 -13.01 8.83 2.74
CA ALA A 53 -12.81 8.74 4.18
C ALA A 53 -11.62 9.59 4.66
N ALA A 54 -10.53 9.65 3.90
CA ALA A 54 -9.37 10.48 4.20
C ALA A 54 -9.72 11.97 4.15
N ASP A 55 -10.47 12.40 3.13
CA ASP A 55 -10.98 13.77 2.99
C ASP A 55 -11.90 14.16 4.16
N ASN A 56 -12.65 13.20 4.69
CA ASN A 56 -13.48 13.37 5.89
C ASN A 56 -12.67 13.30 7.21
N GLY A 57 -11.34 13.29 7.15
CA GLY A 57 -10.45 13.37 8.31
C GLY A 57 -10.03 12.01 8.91
N ASN A 58 -10.32 10.88 8.25
CA ASN A 58 -9.89 9.58 8.74
C ASN A 58 -8.38 9.38 8.55
N ARG A 59 -7.64 9.40 9.66
CA ARG A 59 -6.17 9.26 9.67
C ARG A 59 -5.67 7.92 9.11
N ARG A 60 -6.39 6.81 9.38
CA ARG A 60 -6.00 5.49 8.87
C ARG A 60 -6.21 5.39 7.36
N ALA A 61 -7.27 6.02 6.85
CA ALA A 61 -7.51 6.11 5.42
C ALA A 61 -6.40 6.93 4.73
N ALA A 62 -6.04 8.10 5.28
CA ALA A 62 -4.95 8.91 4.77
C ALA A 62 -3.61 8.12 4.75
N LEU A 63 -3.29 7.41 5.84
CA LEU A 63 -2.11 6.55 5.91
C LEU A 63 -2.12 5.42 4.86
N ALA A 64 -3.28 4.78 4.65
CA ALA A 64 -3.42 3.73 3.64
C ALA A 64 -3.12 4.23 2.22
N LEU A 65 -3.61 5.43 1.88
CA LEU A 65 -3.36 6.07 0.59
C LEU A 65 -1.90 6.50 0.44
N GLU A 66 -1.28 7.00 1.50
CA GLU A 66 0.13 7.39 1.53
C GLU A 66 1.03 6.19 1.24
N LEU A 67 0.85 5.08 1.99
CA LEU A 67 1.60 3.85 1.78
C LEU A 67 1.36 3.24 0.40
N PHE A 68 0.13 3.33 -0.11
CA PHE A 68 -0.21 2.89 -1.46
C PHE A 68 0.56 3.69 -2.53
N ALA A 69 0.60 5.02 -2.39
CA ALA A 69 1.31 5.89 -3.32
C ALA A 69 2.83 5.72 -3.23
N GLU A 70 3.39 5.57 -2.02
CA GLU A 70 4.81 5.26 -1.83
C GLU A 70 5.21 3.96 -2.52
N ARG A 71 4.38 2.92 -2.40
CA ARG A 71 4.68 1.64 -3.04
C ARG A 71 4.73 1.76 -4.57
N ILE A 72 3.82 2.53 -5.17
CA ILE A 72 3.84 2.79 -6.62
C ILE A 72 5.13 3.53 -7.00
N ARG A 73 5.52 4.55 -6.24
CA ARG A 73 6.77 5.29 -6.47
C ARG A 73 7.99 4.39 -6.39
N ALA A 74 8.09 3.55 -5.37
CA ALA A 74 9.21 2.64 -5.19
C ALA A 74 9.36 1.66 -6.37
N VAL A 75 8.25 1.11 -6.87
CA VAL A 75 8.25 0.20 -8.02
C VAL A 75 8.61 0.94 -9.31
N ILE A 76 8.05 2.12 -9.56
CA ILE A 76 8.41 2.91 -10.74
C ILE A 76 9.89 3.31 -10.69
N GLY A 77 10.35 3.82 -9.55
CA GLY A 77 11.74 4.24 -9.34
C GLY A 77 12.74 3.11 -9.55
N SER A 78 12.45 1.91 -9.04
CA SER A 78 13.32 0.75 -9.25
C SER A 78 13.47 0.40 -10.73
N TYR A 79 12.38 0.45 -11.50
CA TYR A 79 12.43 0.20 -12.94
C TYR A 79 13.15 1.31 -13.72
N ILE A 80 12.97 2.58 -13.34
CA ILE A 80 13.71 3.69 -13.98
C ILE A 80 15.22 3.47 -13.86
N VAL A 81 15.69 3.10 -12.66
CA VAL A 81 17.11 2.82 -12.41
C VAL A 81 17.57 1.59 -13.19
N GLN A 82 16.83 0.49 -13.15
CA GLN A 82 17.18 -0.75 -13.86
C GLN A 82 17.23 -0.59 -15.38
N LEU A 83 16.38 0.27 -15.95
CA LEU A 83 16.32 0.55 -17.38
C LEU A 83 17.30 1.66 -17.83
N GLY A 84 18.00 2.31 -16.88
CA GLY A 84 18.95 3.39 -17.17
C GLY A 84 18.29 4.71 -17.59
N GLY A 85 17.01 4.91 -17.25
CA GLY A 85 16.26 6.13 -17.59
C GLY A 85 14.78 5.86 -17.87
N LEU A 86 14.02 6.93 -18.12
CA LEU A 86 12.60 6.88 -18.46
C LEU A 86 12.33 7.73 -19.70
N MET A 87 11.82 7.11 -20.77
CA MET A 87 11.37 7.86 -21.95
C MET A 87 9.88 8.19 -21.88
N ARG A 88 9.05 7.24 -21.43
CA ARG A 88 7.59 7.44 -21.28
C ARG A 88 7.03 6.54 -20.20
N LEU A 89 6.19 7.10 -19.35
CA LEU A 89 5.38 6.39 -18.37
C LEU A 89 3.91 6.46 -18.80
N SER A 90 3.24 5.31 -18.89
CA SER A 90 1.81 5.23 -19.16
C SER A 90 1.12 4.56 -17.98
N LEU A 91 0.23 5.28 -17.31
CA LEU A 91 -0.55 4.78 -16.19
C LEU A 91 -2.04 4.76 -16.54
N PRO A 92 -2.80 3.74 -16.11
CA PRO A 92 -4.26 3.79 -16.13
C PRO A 92 -4.76 5.01 -15.36
N ALA A 93 -5.84 5.64 -15.83
CA ALA A 93 -6.40 6.85 -15.21
C ALA A 93 -6.68 6.69 -13.70
N ALA A 94 -7.06 5.48 -13.26
CA ALA A 94 -7.30 5.17 -11.86
C ALA A 94 -6.05 5.31 -10.94
N LEU A 95 -4.84 5.25 -11.51
CA LEU A 95 -3.57 5.39 -10.77
C LEU A 95 -2.93 6.77 -10.93
N VAL A 96 -3.54 7.67 -11.71
CA VAL A 96 -3.05 9.04 -11.90
C VAL A 96 -3.43 9.94 -10.72
N LYS A 97 -4.50 9.60 -10.00
CA LYS A 97 -5.05 10.39 -8.88
C LYS A 97 -4.39 10.11 -7.53
N THR A 98 -3.35 9.28 -7.45
CA THR A 98 -2.71 8.98 -6.17
C THR A 98 -2.21 10.26 -5.51
N HIS A 99 -2.78 10.59 -4.35
CA HIS A 99 -2.39 11.75 -3.56
C HIS A 99 -0.86 11.79 -3.42
N VAL A 100 -0.26 12.82 -4.02
CA VAL A 100 1.16 13.08 -3.88
C VAL A 100 1.30 13.92 -2.62
N VAL A 101 1.62 13.27 -1.51
CA VAL A 101 2.17 13.99 -0.36
C VAL A 101 3.59 14.42 -0.77
N PRO A 102 3.90 15.72 -0.80
CA PRO A 102 5.21 16.18 -1.22
C PRO A 102 6.30 15.68 -0.26
N ALA A 103 7.46 15.32 -0.80
CA ALA A 103 8.62 14.82 -0.05
C ALA A 103 9.07 15.77 1.08
N SER A 104 8.67 17.06 1.01
CA SER A 104 8.87 18.05 2.07
C SER A 104 8.24 17.68 3.41
N ARG A 105 7.29 16.74 3.45
CA ARG A 105 6.68 16.25 4.70
C ARG A 105 7.58 15.28 5.48
N TYR A 106 8.62 14.74 4.84
CA TYR A 106 9.65 13.90 5.49
C TYR A 106 10.97 14.66 5.73
N ALA A 107 11.07 15.92 5.27
CA ALA A 107 12.24 16.77 5.48
C ALA A 107 12.22 17.50 6.84
N GLY A 108 11.70 16.86 7.88
CA GLY A 108 11.47 17.49 9.19
C GLY A 108 11.69 16.55 10.37
N SER A 109 12.96 16.28 10.68
CA SER A 109 13.61 16.33 12.01
C SER A 109 15.05 15.84 11.89
#